data_AF-A0AAJ5ZCV0-F1
#
_entry.id   AF-A0AAJ5ZCV0-F1
#
_cell.length_a   1.000
_cell.length_b   1.000
_cell.length_c   1.000
_cell.angle_alpha   90.00
_cell.angle_beta   90.00
_cell.angle_gamma   90.00
#
_symmetry.space_group_name_H-M   'P 1'
#
loop_
_entity.id
_entity.type
_entity.pdbx_description
1 polymer ?
#
loop_
_entity_poly.entity_id
_entity_poly.type
_entity_poly.pdbx_seq_one_letter_code
_entity_poly.pdbx_strand_id
1 'polypeptide(L)'
;MDITEVKKMVDELPLKAASKVYLHDLLLELVQSPSEKKGWFYRNELQGAINFMAADGIIDEQAHVALGEAFSELWKPLRRSFSVERINRSHGITDCMGELLKVARGPSGVDPCRS
;
A
#
# COMPACT_ATOMS: atom_id res chain seq x y z
N MET A 1 1.48 -7.40 -11.22
CA MET A 1 0.58 -6.25 -11.26
C MET A 1 1.22 -5.13 -10.46
N ASP A 2 1.67 -4.08 -11.14
CA ASP A 2 2.14 -2.84 -10.50
C ASP A 2 1.07 -1.75 -10.55
N ILE A 3 1.26 -0.65 -9.80
CA ILE A 3 0.29 0.46 -9.77
C ILE A 3 0.09 1.09 -11.16
N THR A 4 1.12 1.12 -12.01
CA THR A 4 1.06 1.72 -13.35
C THR A 4 0.13 0.94 -14.27
N GLU A 5 0.19 -0.39 -14.22
CA GLU A 5 -0.72 -1.28 -14.96
C GLU A 5 -2.16 -1.06 -14.53
N VAL A 6 -2.40 -0.98 -13.23
CA VAL A 6 -3.74 -0.72 -12.67
C VAL A 6 -4.27 0.65 -13.07
N LYS A 7 -3.42 1.68 -13.07
CA LYS A 7 -3.77 3.02 -13.53
C LYS A 7 -4.18 3.05 -15.01
N LYS A 8 -3.48 2.32 -15.87
CA LYS A 8 -3.87 2.18 -17.29
C LYS A 8 -5.24 1.54 -17.44
N MET A 9 -5.55 0.49 -16.66
CA MET A 9 -6.88 -0.12 -16.68
C MET A 9 -7.97 0.89 -16.31
N VAL A 10 -7.74 1.75 -15.32
CA VAL A 10 -8.67 2.85 -14.94
C VAL A 10 -8.83 3.86 -16.08
N ASP A 11 -7.75 4.18 -16.79
CA ASP A 11 -7.77 5.13 -17.90
C ASP A 11 -8.55 4.60 -19.12
N GLU A 12 -8.64 3.28 -19.29
CA GLU A 12 -9.41 2.63 -20.35
C GLU A 12 -10.92 2.59 -20.06
N LEU A 13 -11.34 2.85 -18.82
CA LEU A 13 -12.75 2.82 -18.46
C LEU A 13 -13.54 3.99 -19.09
N PRO A 14 -14.83 3.80 -19.41
CA PRO A 14 -15.73 4.83 -19.95
C PRO A 14 -16.19 5.84 -18.88
N LEU A 15 -15.24 6.34 -18.08
CA LEU A 15 -15.50 7.25 -16.97
C LEU A 15 -15.23 8.70 -17.33
N LYS A 16 -15.94 9.60 -16.65
CA LYS A 16 -15.60 11.04 -16.64
C LYS A 16 -14.21 11.24 -16.05
N ALA A 17 -13.50 12.27 -16.52
CA ALA A 17 -12.16 12.60 -16.06
C ALA A 17 -12.07 12.73 -14.52
N ALA A 18 -13.05 13.37 -13.89
CA ALA A 18 -13.09 13.51 -12.43
C ALA A 18 -13.15 12.17 -11.68
N SER A 19 -13.91 11.20 -12.20
CA SER A 19 -14.00 9.86 -11.63
C SER A 19 -12.68 9.09 -11.78
N LYS A 20 -11.98 9.26 -12.91
CA LYS A 20 -10.64 8.67 -13.11
C LYS A 20 -9.64 9.26 -12.11
N VAL A 21 -9.61 10.58 -11.96
CA VAL A 21 -8.74 11.27 -10.97
C VAL A 21 -9.00 10.72 -9.57
N TYR A 22 -10.27 10.62 -9.15
CA TYR A 22 -10.61 10.05 -7.85
C TYR A 22 -10.09 8.61 -7.65
N LEU A 23 -10.24 7.73 -8.65
CA LEU A 23 -9.71 6.37 -8.58
C LEU A 23 -8.17 6.34 -8.53
N HIS A 24 -7.51 7.21 -9.30
CA HIS A 24 -6.05 7.36 -9.26
C HIS A 24 -5.55 7.84 -7.89
N ASP A 25 -6.27 8.77 -7.26
CA ASP A 25 -5.94 9.27 -5.92
C ASP A 25 -6.11 8.16 -4.88
N LEU A 26 -7.21 7.40 -4.92
CA LEU A 26 -7.39 6.25 -4.04
C LEU A 26 -6.29 5.18 -4.21
N LEU A 27 -5.88 4.90 -5.45
CA LEU A 27 -4.77 3.98 -5.73
C LEU A 27 -3.45 4.48 -5.16
N LEU A 28 -3.18 5.79 -5.27
CA LEU A 28 -1.98 6.41 -4.72
C LEU A 28 -1.97 6.33 -3.19
N GLU A 29 -3.08 6.70 -2.57
CA GLU A 29 -3.26 6.64 -1.12
C GLU A 29 -3.18 5.21 -0.57
N LEU A 30 -3.67 4.22 -1.32
CA LEU A 30 -3.51 2.81 -0.98
C LEU A 30 -2.03 2.40 -0.94
N VAL A 31 -1.27 2.73 -1.99
CA VAL A 31 0.14 2.33 -2.10
C VAL A 31 1.03 3.10 -1.12
N GLN A 32 0.70 4.35 -0.82
CA GLN A 32 1.42 5.20 0.12
C GLN A 32 0.90 5.09 1.56
N SER A 33 -0.02 4.17 1.83
CA SER A 33 -0.67 4.05 3.13
C SER A 33 0.35 3.79 4.25
N PRO A 34 0.41 4.65 5.29
CA PRO A 34 1.40 4.53 6.37
C PRO A 34 1.02 3.49 7.45
N SER A 35 -0.10 2.79 7.26
CA SER A 35 -0.59 1.80 8.24
C SER A 35 -1.56 0.82 7.59
N GLU A 36 -1.65 -0.37 8.18
CA GLU A 36 -2.60 -1.41 7.77
C GLU A 36 -4.05 -0.89 7.79
N LYS A 37 -4.42 -0.11 8.81
CA LYS A 37 -5.77 0.46 8.94
C LYS A 37 -6.13 1.38 7.77
N LYS A 38 -5.22 2.28 7.39
CA LYS A 38 -5.41 3.14 6.22
C LYS A 38 -5.41 2.34 4.92
N GLY A 39 -4.50 1.37 4.79
CA GLY A 39 -4.46 0.48 3.62
C GLY A 39 -5.79 -0.25 3.40
N TRP A 40 -6.37 -0.82 4.47
CA TRP A 40 -7.70 -1.44 4.40
C TRP A 40 -8.82 -0.46 4.03
N PHE A 41 -8.77 0.77 4.57
CA PHE A 41 -9.74 1.80 4.22
C PHE A 41 -9.73 2.08 2.71
N TYR A 42 -8.59 2.46 2.13
CA TYR A 42 -8.52 2.77 0.70
C TYR A 42 -8.80 1.57 -0.19
N ARG A 43 -8.40 0.36 0.24
CA ARG A 43 -8.77 -0.87 -0.46
C ARG A 43 -10.29 -1.05 -0.54
N ASN A 44 -10.99 -0.81 0.56
CA ASN A 44 -12.44 -0.98 0.62
C ASN A 44 -13.16 0.11 -0.19
N GLU A 45 -12.67 1.35 -0.14
CA GLU A 45 -13.19 2.45 -0.98
C GLU A 45 -13.02 2.12 -2.48
N LEU A 46 -11.85 1.63 -2.90
CA LEU A 46 -11.59 1.20 -4.28
C LEU A 46 -12.53 0.06 -4.72
N GLN A 47 -12.70 -0.96 -3.87
CA GLN A 47 -13.61 -2.05 -4.17
C GLN A 47 -15.07 -1.59 -4.23
N GLY A 48 -15.47 -0.67 -3.34
CA GLY A 48 -16.78 -0.05 -3.34
C GLY A 48 -17.06 0.72 -4.63
N ALA A 49 -16.09 1.51 -5.10
CA ALA A 49 -16.19 2.24 -6.35
C ALA A 49 -16.36 1.29 -7.56
N ILE A 50 -15.58 0.21 -7.62
CA ILE A 50 -15.74 -0.81 -8.66
C ILE A 50 -17.14 -1.44 -8.63
N ASN A 51 -17.59 -1.87 -7.45
CA ASN A 51 -18.90 -2.51 -7.30
C ASN A 51 -20.03 -1.56 -7.70
N PHE A 52 -19.90 -0.28 -7.37
CA PHE A 52 -20.84 0.76 -7.82
C PHE A 52 -20.84 0.90 -9.34
N MET A 53 -19.68 0.98 -9.98
CA MET A 53 -19.57 1.09 -11.44
C MET A 53 -20.19 -0.12 -12.16
N ALA A 54 -20.02 -1.32 -11.63
CA ALA A 54 -20.64 -2.52 -12.18
C ALA A 54 -22.17 -2.50 -11.99
N ALA A 55 -22.65 -2.11 -10.81
CA ALA A 55 -24.09 -2.04 -10.53
C ALA A 55 -24.82 -0.97 -11.36
N ASP A 56 -24.15 0.14 -11.69
CA ASP A 56 -24.68 1.22 -12.53
C ASP A 56 -24.53 0.93 -14.04
N GLY A 57 -23.93 -0.23 -14.40
CA GLY A 57 -23.74 -0.64 -15.79
C GLY A 57 -22.68 0.17 -16.55
N ILE A 58 -21.80 0.88 -15.83
CA ILE A 58 -20.71 1.67 -16.42
C ILE A 58 -19.62 0.74 -16.96
N ILE A 59 -19.36 -0.36 -16.27
CA ILE A 59 -18.42 -1.40 -16.68
C ILE A 59 -19.17 -2.73 -16.79
N ASP A 60 -18.73 -3.59 -17.70
CA ASP A 60 -19.27 -4.94 -17.81
C ASP A 60 -18.66 -5.89 -16.76
N GLU A 61 -19.21 -7.11 -16.69
CA GLU A 61 -18.75 -8.14 -15.76
C GLU A 61 -17.28 -8.50 -15.98
N GLN A 62 -16.82 -8.52 -17.23
CA GLN A 62 -15.44 -8.84 -17.56
C GLN A 62 -14.47 -7.79 -17.01
N ALA A 63 -14.79 -6.50 -17.19
CA ALA A 63 -14.03 -5.39 -16.65
C ALA A 63 -14.08 -5.36 -15.10
N HIS A 64 -15.24 -5.68 -14.51
CA HIS A 64 -15.38 -5.81 -13.05
C HIS A 64 -14.43 -6.88 -12.49
N VAL A 65 -14.44 -8.08 -13.06
CA VAL A 65 -13.56 -9.18 -12.65
C VAL A 65 -12.09 -8.80 -12.84
N ALA A 66 -11.73 -8.30 -14.02
CA ALA A 66 -10.34 -7.93 -14.33
C ALA A 66 -9.79 -6.87 -13.38
N LEU A 67 -10.55 -5.80 -13.09
CA LEU A 67 -10.15 -4.77 -12.13
C LEU A 67 -10.05 -5.32 -10.70
N GLY A 68 -11.01 -6.17 -10.30
CA GLY A 68 -11.01 -6.80 -8.99
C GLY A 68 -9.77 -7.68 -8.77
N GLU A 69 -9.41 -8.48 -9.77
CA GLU A 69 -8.19 -9.29 -9.76
C GLU A 69 -6.94 -8.42 -9.71
N ALA A 70 -6.84 -7.41 -10.56
CA ALA A 70 -5.70 -6.50 -10.60
C ALA A 70 -5.47 -5.79 -9.26
N PHE A 71 -6.54 -5.30 -8.62
CA PHE A 71 -6.47 -4.68 -7.30
C PHE A 71 -6.10 -5.69 -6.20
N SER A 72 -6.61 -6.92 -6.30
CA SER A 72 -6.26 -7.99 -5.36
C SER A 72 -4.76 -8.34 -5.44
N GLU A 73 -4.22 -8.44 -6.66
CA GLU A 73 -2.78 -8.67 -6.87
C GLU A 73 -1.93 -7.49 -6.35
N LEU A 74 -2.37 -6.24 -6.58
CA LEU A 74 -1.70 -5.05 -6.05
C LEU A 74 -1.70 -5.05 -4.50
N TRP A 75 -2.78 -5.52 -3.87
CA TRP A 75 -2.92 -5.53 -2.42
C TRP A 75 -2.02 -6.55 -1.71
N LYS A 76 -1.79 -7.73 -2.32
CA LYS A 76 -1.00 -8.82 -1.71
C LYS A 76 0.36 -8.37 -1.15
N PRO A 77 1.25 -7.69 -1.91
CA PRO A 77 2.53 -7.23 -1.38
C PRO A 77 2.35 -6.16 -0.30
N LEU A 78 1.42 -5.22 -0.46
CA LEU A 78 1.17 -4.15 0.52
C LEU A 78 0.76 -4.73 1.90
N ARG A 79 -0.16 -5.71 1.89
CA ARG A 79 -0.60 -6.40 3.10
C ARG A 79 0.54 -7.13 3.81
N ARG A 80 1.46 -7.72 3.06
CA ARG A 80 2.65 -8.40 3.63
C ARG A 80 3.54 -7.39 4.35
N SER A 81 3.80 -6.23 3.74
CA SER A 81 4.58 -5.16 4.37
C SER A 81 3.99 -4.72 5.71
N PHE A 82 2.67 -4.53 5.77
CA PHE A 82 1.99 -4.20 7.03
C PHE A 82 2.10 -5.30 8.09
N SER A 83 2.07 -6.57 7.66
CA SER A 83 2.23 -7.71 8.57
C SER A 83 3.65 -7.77 9.15
N VAL A 84 4.67 -7.49 8.33
CA VAL A 84 6.08 -7.43 8.75
C VAL A 84 6.30 -6.27 9.73
N GLU A 85 5.78 -5.08 9.44
CA GLU A 85 5.85 -3.96 10.39
C GLU A 85 5.23 -4.31 11.74
N ARG A 86 4.09 -5.01 11.74
CA ARG A 86 3.43 -5.45 12.98
C ARG A 86 4.30 -6.44 13.75
N ILE A 87 4.90 -7.41 13.07
CA ILE A 87 5.83 -8.37 13.67
C ILE A 87 7.05 -7.64 14.26
N ASN A 88 7.63 -6.69 13.52
CA ASN A 88 8.79 -5.93 13.99
C ASN A 88 8.45 -5.09 15.22
N ARG A 89 7.29 -4.41 15.24
CA ARG A 89 6.81 -3.68 16.42
C ARG A 89 6.53 -4.59 17.61
N SER A 90 5.91 -5.76 17.40
CA SER A 90 5.54 -6.68 18.48
C SER A 90 6.75 -7.39 19.10
N HIS A 91 7.79 -7.65 18.31
CA HIS A 91 9.01 -8.30 18.78
C HIS A 91 10.08 -7.30 19.26
N GLY A 92 9.76 -6.00 19.33
CA GLY A 92 10.74 -4.98 19.72
C GLY A 92 11.90 -4.86 18.72
N ILE A 93 11.73 -5.34 17.49
CA ILE A 93 12.69 -5.16 16.39
C ILE A 93 12.45 -3.76 15.80
N THR A 94 12.58 -2.74 16.63
CA THR A 94 12.80 -1.36 16.17
C THR A 94 14.22 -1.29 15.65
N ASP A 95 14.36 -1.38 14.34
CA ASP A 95 15.49 -0.87 13.55
C ASP A 95 16.86 -0.91 14.24
N CYS A 96 17.41 -2.12 14.42
CA CYS A 96 18.84 -2.28 14.68
C CYS A 96 19.71 -1.71 13.52
N MET A 97 19.12 -1.33 12.38
CA MET A 97 19.82 -0.61 11.30
C MET A 97 20.11 0.86 11.65
N GLY A 98 19.36 1.49 12.56
CA GLY A 98 19.69 2.82 13.09
C GLY A 98 20.85 2.78 14.10
N GLU A 99 20.98 1.67 14.84
CA GLU A 99 22.08 1.41 15.77
C GLU A 99 23.36 0.92 15.04
N LEU A 100 23.24 0.10 14.00
CA LEU A 100 24.41 -0.36 13.22
C LEU A 100 25.14 0.77 12.48
N LEU A 101 24.43 1.83 12.07
CA LEU A 101 25.06 3.02 11.49
C LEU A 101 25.78 3.92 12.52
N LYS A 102 25.51 3.76 13.83
CA LYS A 102 26.32 4.38 14.89
C LYS A 102 27.58 3.58 15.20
N VAL A 103 27.56 2.25 15.01
CA VAL A 103 28.71 1.37 15.24
C VAL A 103 29.76 1.44 14.12
N ALA A 104 29.38 1.91 12.93
CA ALA A 104 30.32 2.10 11.80
C ALA A 104 31.21 3.36 11.91
N ARG A 105 31.01 4.22 12.92
CA ARG A 105 32.03 5.20 13.35
C ARG A 105 32.80 4.59 14.51
N GLY A 106 33.86 3.85 14.17
CA GLY A 106 34.81 3.31 15.13
C GLY A 106 35.55 4.38 15.95
N PRO A 107 36.54 3.97 16.75
CA PRO A 107 36.46 3.92 18.21
C PRO A 107 37.25 5.08 18.83
N SER A 108 36.71 5.70 19.88
CA SER A 108 37.54 6.37 20.89
C SER A 108 37.13 5.84 22.24
N GLY A 109 37.98 4.97 22.78
CA GLY A 109 37.73 4.24 24.01
C GLY A 109 37.63 5.15 25.23
N VAL A 110 36.72 4.79 26.12
CA VAL A 110 36.96 4.56 27.55
C VAL A 110 35.81 3.71 28.07
N ASP A 111 36.16 2.53 28.57
CA ASP A 111 35.30 1.56 29.25
C ASP A 111 34.96 2.03 30.69
N PRO A 112 34.07 1.34 31.43
CA PRO A 112 33.02 1.94 32.23
C PRO A 112 33.31 1.87 33.75
N CYS A 113 32.55 2.61 34.54
CA CYS A 113 32.52 2.53 36.01
C CYS A 113 33.85 2.80 36.74
N ARG A 114 34.04 4.03 37.22
CA ARG A 114 34.88 4.27 38.41
C ARG A 114 34.33 5.43 39.24
N SER A 115 33.75 5.04 40.39
CA SER A 115 33.46 5.80 41.63
C SER A 115 32.52 6.99 41.57
#